data_AF-W9SFF5-F1
#
_entry.id   AF-W9SFF5-F1
#
_cell.length_a   1.000
_cell.length_b   1.000
_cell.length_c   1.000
_cell.angle_alpha   90.00
_cell.angle_beta   90.00
_cell.angle_gamma   90.00
#
_symmetry.space_group_name_H-M   'P 1'
#
loop_
_entity.id
_entity.type
_entity.pdbx_description
1 polymer ?
#
loop_
_entity_poly.entity_id
_entity_poly.type
_entity_poly.pdbx_seq_one_letter_code
_entity_poly.pdbx_strand_id
1 'polypeptide(L)' 'MLVYKSGAVKLRLGDILYDVSAGSNCIFAEDVVTINTAEKQCCVLGALRKRAVVNPDINCLVNSVIDLG' A
#
# COMPACT_ATOMS: atom_id res chain seq x y z
N MET A 1 1.02 3.82 9.90
CA MET A 1 -0.28 4.15 9.26
C MET A 1 -1.02 5.11 10.17
N LEU A 2 -1.65 6.13 9.61
CA LEU A 2 -2.36 7.18 10.34
C LEU A 2 -3.82 7.18 9.88
N VAL A 3 -4.75 7.20 10.83
CA VAL A 3 -6.19 7.36 10.56
C VAL A 3 -6.63 8.66 11.20
N TYR A 4 -7.07 9.61 10.38
CA TYR A 4 -7.50 10.93 10.84
C TYR A 4 -8.94 10.87 11.34
N LYS A 5 -9.34 11.87 12.15
CA LYS A 5 -10.74 12.03 12.60
C LYS A 5 -11.74 12.07 11.43
N SER A 6 -11.31 12.54 10.27
CA SER A 6 -12.10 12.56 9.02
C SER A 6 -12.29 11.17 8.39
N GLY A 7 -11.62 10.13 8.88
CA GLY A 7 -11.57 8.81 8.27
C GLY A 7 -10.52 8.68 7.16
N ALA A 8 -9.86 9.77 6.77
CA ALA A 8 -8.75 9.69 5.82
C ALA A 8 -7.62 8.81 6.39
N VAL A 9 -7.08 7.93 5.53
CA VAL A 9 -5.96 7.06 5.88
C VAL A 9 -4.72 7.52 5.13
N LYS A 10 -3.62 7.75 5.86
CA LYS A 10 -2.33 8.09 5.29
C LYS A 10 -1.27 7.07 5.69
N LEU A 11 -0.31 6.81 4.82
CA LEU A 11 0.88 6.01 5.12
C LEU A 11 2.10 6.94 5.15
N ARG A 12 2.87 6.91 6.24
CA ARG A 12 4.15 7.61 6.33
C ARG A 12 5.26 6.61 6.06
N LEU A 13 6.12 6.91 5.08
CA LEU A 13 7.35 6.17 4.80
C LEU A 13 8.50 7.16 4.82
N GLY A 14 9.38 7.05 5.82
CA GLY A 14 10.36 8.10 6.11
C GLY A 14 9.64 9.41 6.44
N ASP A 15 9.99 10.48 5.73
CA ASP A 15 9.38 11.81 5.91
C ASP A 15 8.28 12.14 4.90
N ILE A 16 7.96 11.22 3.99
CA ILE A 16 6.93 11.41 2.98
C ILE A 16 5.60 10.80 3.46
N LEU A 17 4.53 11.56 3.28
CA LEU A 17 3.17 11.14 3.58
C LEU A 17 2.44 10.78 2.27
N TYR A 18 1.81 9.60 2.27
CA TYR A 18 1.10 9.05 1.12
C TYR A 18 -0.39 8.93 1.42
N ASP A 19 -1.23 9.15 0.41
CA ASP A 19 -2.64 8.82 0.44
C ASP A 19 -2.86 7.32 0.30
N VAL A 20 -3.76 6.78 1.12
CA VAL A 20 -4.17 5.38 1.06
C VAL A 20 -5.64 5.32 0.70
N SER A 21 -5.95 4.66 -0.41
CA SER A 21 -7.32 4.40 -0.86
C SER A 21 -7.59 2.90 -0.98
N ALA A 22 -8.87 2.52 -0.99
CA ALA A 22 -9.26 1.16 -1.29
C ALA A 22 -8.90 0.83 -2.75
N GLY A 23 -8.25 -0.31 -2.95
CA GLY A 23 -7.98 -0.83 -4.29
C GLY A 23 -9.20 -1.50 -4.91
N SER A 24 -9.03 -1.96 -6.15
CA SER A 24 -10.05 -2.74 -6.84
C SER A 24 -10.44 -3.98 -6.05
N ASN A 25 -11.72 -4.34 -6.13
CA ASN A 25 -12.21 -5.59 -5.56
C ASN A 25 -11.54 -6.79 -6.22
N CYS A 26 -11.26 -7.83 -5.43
CA CYS A 26 -10.83 -9.12 -5.96
C CYS A 26 -12.07 -9.83 -6.51
N ILE A 27 -12.13 -10.02 -7.83
CA ILE A 27 -13.27 -10.65 -8.52
C ILE A 27 -13.04 -12.13 -8.81
N PHE A 28 -11.86 -12.64 -8.47
CA PHE A 28 -11.46 -14.04 -8.56
C PHE A 28 -10.72 -14.47 -7.29
N ALA A 29 -10.58 -15.79 -7.09
CA ALA A 29 -9.81 -16.32 -5.98
C ALA A 29 -8.31 -16.04 -6.19
N GLU A 30 -7.70 -15.42 -5.20
CA GLU A 30 -6.29 -15.07 -5.17
C GLU A 30 -5.73 -15.51 -3.84
N ASP A 31 -4.66 -16.30 -3.83
CA ASP A 31 -4.01 -16.80 -2.61
C ASP A 31 -2.56 -16.33 -2.53
N VAL A 32 -2.12 -16.00 -1.32
CA VAL A 32 -0.71 -15.74 -1.02
C VAL A 32 -0.04 -17.07 -0.72
N VAL A 33 1.09 -17.33 -1.39
CA VAL A 33 1.87 -18.57 -1.21
C VAL A 33 3.31 -18.26 -0.85
N THR A 34 3.90 -19.10 0.01
CA THR A 34 5.35 -19.10 0.27
C THR A 34 6.00 -20.23 -0.50
N ILE A 35 7.11 -19.93 -1.14
CA ILE A 35 7.92 -20.90 -1.88
C ILE A 35 9.31 -20.93 -1.25
N ASN A 36 9.65 -22.05 -0.58
CA ASN A 36 11.01 -22.31 -0.11
C ASN A 36 11.71 -23.20 -1.15
N THR A 37 12.66 -22.62 -1.89
CA THR A 37 13.37 -23.32 -2.96
C THR A 37 14.47 -24.24 -2.45
N ALA A 38 15.02 -24.00 -1.26
CA ALA A 38 16.05 -24.85 -0.66
C ALA A 38 15.46 -26.20 -0.21
N GLU A 39 14.30 -26.16 0.44
CA GLU A 39 13.58 -27.35 0.93
C GLU A 39 12.53 -27.88 -0.06
N LYS A 40 12.34 -27.19 -1.20
CA LYS A 40 11.35 -27.52 -2.23
C LYS A 40 9.91 -27.57 -1.69
N GLN A 41 9.57 -26.63 -0.82
CA GLN A 41 8.24 -26.55 -0.21
C GLN A 41 7.43 -25.39 -0.82
N CYS A 42 6.14 -25.62 -1.01
CA CYS A 42 5.16 -24.61 -1.38
C CYS A 42 3.98 -24.68 -0.40
N CYS A 43 3.64 -23.56 0.24
CA CYS A 43 2.59 -23.51 1.25
C CYS A 43 1.64 -22.34 0.97
N VAL A 44 0.33 -22.59 1.06
CA VAL A 44 -0.70 -21.56 0.97
C VAL A 44 -0.84 -20.86 2.32
N LEU A 45 -0.61 -19.55 2.35
CA LEU A 45 -0.79 -18.73 3.55
C LEU A 45 -2.25 -18.29 3.72
N GLY A 46 -2.97 -18.14 2.61
CA GLY A 46 -4.40 -17.83 2.59
C GLY A 46 -4.81 -16.81 1.54
N ALA A 47 -6.11 -16.55 1.49
CA ALA A 47 -6.72 -15.72 0.46
C ALA A 47 -6.42 -14.22 0.59
N LEU A 48 -6.07 -13.59 -0.52
CA LEU A 48 -6.01 -12.14 -0.68
C LEU A 48 -7.43 -11.60 -0.88
N ARG A 49 -7.94 -10.84 0.09
CA ARG A 49 -9.35 -10.36 0.08
C ARG A 49 -9.52 -8.88 -0.19
N LYS A 50 -8.51 -8.06 0.12
CA LYS A 50 -8.58 -6.60 0.03
C LYS A 50 -7.24 -6.06 -0.45
N ARG A 51 -7.31 -4.93 -1.16
CA ARG A 51 -6.16 -4.20 -1.65
C ARG A 51 -6.23 -2.78 -1.15
N ALA A 52 -5.08 -2.21 -0.82
CA ALA A 52 -4.92 -0.79 -0.58
C ALA A 52 -4.00 -0.22 -1.66
N VAL A 53 -4.34 0.94 -2.19
CA VAL A 53 -3.49 1.66 -3.15
C VAL A 53 -2.86 2.83 -2.41
N VAL A 54 -1.54 2.92 -2.48
CA VAL A 54 -0.75 3.97 -1.85
C VAL A 54 -0.24 4.88 -2.94
N ASN A 55 -0.64 6.14 -2.91
CA ASN A 55 -0.23 7.14 -3.90
C ASN A 55 0.47 8.32 -3.20
N PRO A 56 1.58 8.83 -3.77
CA PRO A 56 2.17 10.06 -3.25
C PRO A 56 1.23 11.23 -3.48
N ASP A 57 1.22 12.18 -2.53
CA ASP A 57 0.58 13.48 -2.76
C ASP A 57 1.47 14.31 -3.69
N ILE A 58 1.15 14.27 -4.99
CA ILE A 58 1.93 14.94 -6.03
C ILE A 58 1.96 16.45 -5.80
N ASN A 59 0.88 17.05 -5.28
CA ASN A 59 0.84 18.48 -5.03
C ASN A 59 1.81 18.86 -3.90
N CYS A 60 1.83 18.08 -2.81
CA CYS A 60 2.82 18.28 -1.75
C CYS A 60 4.26 18.11 -2.25
N LEU A 61 4.52 17.09 -3.08
CA LEU A 61 5.85 16.86 -3.64
C LEU A 61 6.29 18.02 -4.55
N VAL A 62 5.44 18.46 -5.47
CA VAL A 62 5.76 19.56 -6.40
C VAL A 62 5.97 20.87 -5.64
N ASN A 63 5.10 21.20 -4.67
CA ASN A 63 5.25 22.42 -3.87
C ASN A 63 6.57 22.42 -3.09
N SER A 64 6.96 21.27 -2.52
CA SER A 64 8.25 21.17 -1.81
C SER A 64 9.47 21.43 -2.69
N VAL A 65 9.36 21.19 -4.00
CA VAL A 65 10.42 21.49 -4.98
C VAL A 65 10.40 22.97 -5.39
N ILE A 66 9.22 23.57 -5.53
CA ILE A 66 9.06 24.99 -5.87
C ILE A 66 9.58 25.89 -4.75
N ASP A 67 9.34 25.52 -3.48
CA ASP A 67 9.78 26.28 -2.30
C ASP A 67 11.32 26.26 -2.09
N LEU A 68 12.07 25.55 -2.93
CA LEU A 68 13.54 25.51 -2.94
C LEU A 68 14.18 26.51 -3.93
N GLY A 69 13.38 27.22 -4.74
CA GLY A 69 13.82 28.23 -5.72
C GLY A 69 13.51 29.65 -5.30
#